data_AF-A0AAW7ZB29-F1
#
_entry.id   AF-A0AAW7ZB29-F1
#
_cell.length_a   1.000
_cell.length_b   1.000
_cell.length_c   1.000
_cell.angle_alpha   90.00
_cell.angle_beta   90.00
_cell.angle_gamma   90.00
#
_symmetry.space_group_name_H-M   'P 1'
#
loop_
_entity.id
_entity.type
_entity.pdbx_description
1 polymer ?
#
loop_
_entity_poly.entity_id
_entity_poly.type
_entity_poly.pdbx_seq_one_letter_code
_entity_poly.pdbx_strand_id
1 'polypeptide(L)'
;MKWVGFTIYTATGCTRCKIVKELMRERGIDFIEQDMKAEGKDAFQKFYSTNRKAIFRGPDGVEFPLLTDGRVIRQGIGASVAYLYSGSKLDGFFSVGVLHKEWVDGIHVSGGNPQYANEFLEVLRYIKKGNNMKLQMDTNGQNAAILEQIQAEGLADVVIMNVLGPREMYSQILEQEVDLAEIERSISLVTSFPEYKFQTTIIPVFRREGEVSYLSTKEVADTAKFIAEAAGSMKMPYLVKVFRPKECKDERFKGIEAMAADALLPYRTAARRHQVFVEIEKA
;
A
#
# COMPACT_ATOMS: atom_id res chain seq x y z
N MET A 1 24.48 -12.52 -25.21
CA MET A 1 23.18 -12.30 -24.52
C MET A 1 22.65 -10.97 -25.03
N LYS A 2 21.65 -10.96 -25.95
CA LYS A 2 21.12 -9.71 -26.50
C LYS A 2 20.48 -8.93 -25.35
N TRP A 3 20.97 -7.73 -25.07
CA TRP A 3 20.31 -6.77 -24.20
C TRP A 3 18.90 -6.56 -24.77
N VAL A 4 17.88 -7.02 -24.06
CA VAL A 4 16.49 -6.75 -24.41
C VAL A 4 16.16 -5.47 -23.65
N GLY A 5 16.08 -4.35 -24.37
CA GLY A 5 15.69 -3.07 -23.78
C GLY A 5 14.30 -3.14 -23.15
N PHE A 6 13.91 -2.07 -22.45
CA PHE A 6 12.61 -2.04 -21.81
C PHE A 6 11.47 -2.02 -22.83
N THR A 7 10.37 -2.68 -22.51
CA THR A 7 9.09 -2.50 -23.20
C THR A 7 8.10 -1.89 -22.22
N ILE A 8 7.41 -0.83 -22.64
CA ILE A 8 6.32 -0.22 -21.90
C ILE A 8 5.03 -0.38 -22.70
N TYR A 9 4.06 -1.07 -22.11
CA TYR A 9 2.70 -1.11 -22.63
C TYR A 9 1.92 0.05 -22.02
N THR A 10 1.20 0.77 -22.87
CA THR A 10 0.52 2.02 -22.51
C THR A 10 -0.94 1.99 -22.93
N ALA A 11 -1.76 2.81 -22.27
CA ALA A 11 -3.09 3.16 -22.74
C ALA A 11 -3.07 4.53 -23.41
N THR A 12 -3.87 4.70 -24.47
CA THR A 12 -3.95 5.97 -25.20
C THR A 12 -4.33 7.13 -24.28
N GLY A 13 -3.54 8.20 -24.29
CA GLY A 13 -3.77 9.39 -23.47
C GLY A 13 -3.39 9.25 -21.99
N CYS A 14 -2.83 8.11 -21.56
CA CYS A 14 -2.46 7.82 -20.18
C CYS A 14 -1.37 8.77 -19.63
N THR A 15 -1.71 9.65 -18.70
CA THR A 15 -0.75 10.55 -18.02
C THR A 15 0.32 9.78 -17.26
N ARG A 16 -0.05 8.72 -16.52
CA ARG A 16 0.89 7.83 -15.80
C ARG A 16 1.97 7.25 -16.72
N CYS A 17 1.56 6.86 -17.92
CA CYS A 17 2.42 6.30 -18.95
C CYS A 17 3.38 7.35 -19.51
N LYS A 18 2.92 8.60 -19.69
CA LYS A 18 3.78 9.71 -20.10
C LYS A 18 4.89 9.97 -19.09
N ILE A 19 4.55 10.03 -17.79
CA ILE A 19 5.52 10.28 -16.71
C ILE A 19 6.64 9.22 -16.69
N VAL A 20 6.28 7.95 -16.86
CA VAL A 20 7.27 6.85 -16.91
C VAL A 20 8.15 6.97 -18.17
N LYS A 21 7.56 7.28 -19.33
CA LYS A 21 8.35 7.48 -20.57
C LYS A 21 9.26 8.69 -20.49
N GLU A 22 8.81 9.78 -19.86
CA GLU A 22 9.62 10.98 -19.63
C GLU A 22 10.82 10.65 -18.75
N LEU A 23 10.63 9.91 -17.66
CA LEU A 23 11.72 9.43 -16.81
C LEU A 23 12.77 8.66 -17.60
N MET A 24 12.30 7.73 -18.45
CA MET A 24 13.20 6.91 -19.25
C MET A 24 14.00 7.77 -20.23
N ARG A 25 13.37 8.78 -20.86
CA ARG A 25 14.07 9.73 -21.74
C ARG A 25 15.08 10.58 -20.99
N GLU A 26 14.70 11.14 -19.84
CA GLU A 26 15.60 11.95 -18.99
C GLU A 26 16.83 11.17 -18.54
N ARG A 27 16.68 9.86 -18.32
CA ARG A 27 17.76 8.95 -17.91
C ARG A 27 18.50 8.28 -19.07
N GLY A 28 18.14 8.56 -20.33
CA GLY A 28 18.75 7.92 -21.49
C GLY A 28 18.53 6.40 -21.55
N ILE A 29 17.40 5.91 -21.01
CA ILE A 29 17.03 4.50 -21.01
C ILE A 29 16.26 4.20 -22.31
N ASP A 30 16.80 3.30 -23.13
CA ASP A 30 16.13 2.83 -24.33
C ASP A 30 14.88 2.00 -24.02
N PHE A 31 13.79 2.28 -24.75
CA PHE A 31 12.54 1.54 -24.62
C PHE A 31 11.72 1.47 -25.89
N ILE A 32 10.87 0.45 -25.95
CA ILE A 32 9.84 0.27 -26.97
C ILE A 32 8.48 0.55 -26.33
N GLU A 33 7.71 1.48 -26.91
CA GLU A 33 6.32 1.70 -26.54
C GLU A 33 5.37 0.81 -27.34
N GLN A 34 4.39 0.21 -26.64
CA GLN A 34 3.32 -0.59 -27.23
C GLN A 34 1.97 -0.07 -26.70
N ASP A 35 1.34 0.86 -27.43
CA ASP A 35 0.00 1.36 -27.09
C ASP A 35 -1.06 0.28 -27.40
N MET A 36 -1.84 -0.10 -26.38
CA MET A 36 -2.78 -1.23 -26.47
C MET A 36 -3.97 -1.02 -27.44
N LYS A 37 -4.23 0.21 -27.90
CA LYS A 37 -5.32 0.55 -28.83
C LYS A 37 -4.82 1.04 -30.19
N ALA A 38 -3.52 1.30 -30.34
CA ALA A 38 -2.90 1.72 -31.60
C ALA A 38 -1.97 0.62 -32.16
N GLU A 39 -0.81 1.00 -32.70
CA GLU A 39 0.20 0.13 -33.31
C GLU A 39 0.60 -1.07 -32.43
N GLY A 40 0.46 -0.95 -31.10
CA GLY A 40 0.85 -1.98 -30.13
C GLY A 40 -0.25 -2.95 -29.69
N LYS A 41 -1.44 -2.90 -30.29
CA LYS A 41 -2.59 -3.74 -29.90
C LYS A 41 -2.26 -5.23 -29.91
N ASP A 42 -1.71 -5.75 -31.00
CA ASP A 42 -1.43 -7.18 -31.14
C ASP A 42 -0.31 -7.64 -30.21
N ALA A 43 0.73 -6.80 -30.05
CA ALA A 43 1.81 -7.04 -29.11
C ALA A 43 1.30 -7.10 -27.66
N PHE A 44 0.42 -6.17 -27.28
CA PHE A 44 -0.21 -6.16 -25.96
C PHE A 44 -1.10 -7.38 -25.74
N GLN A 45 -1.95 -7.76 -26.71
CA GLN A 45 -2.81 -8.94 -26.56
C GLN A 45 -2.00 -10.23 -26.35
N LYS A 46 -0.91 -10.40 -27.10
CA LYS A 46 0.01 -11.52 -26.93
C LYS A 46 0.71 -11.49 -25.56
N PHE A 47 1.20 -10.32 -25.15
CA PHE A 47 1.84 -10.14 -23.85
C PHE A 47 0.88 -10.43 -22.70
N TYR A 48 -0.32 -9.86 -22.73
CA TYR A 48 -1.34 -10.01 -21.71
C TYR A 48 -1.81 -11.47 -21.58
N SER A 49 -2.13 -12.14 -22.69
CA SER A 49 -2.60 -13.53 -22.66
C SER A 49 -1.58 -14.49 -22.03
N THR A 50 -0.29 -14.25 -22.30
CA THR A 50 0.84 -15.02 -21.75
C THR A 50 1.07 -14.73 -20.27
N ASN A 51 0.91 -13.47 -19.85
CA ASN A 51 1.28 -13.00 -18.52
C ASN A 51 0.09 -12.71 -17.59
N ARG A 52 -1.13 -13.10 -17.96
CA ARG A 52 -2.38 -12.76 -17.26
C ARG A 52 -2.38 -13.03 -15.74
N LYS A 53 -1.63 -14.03 -15.29
CA LYS A 53 -1.53 -14.37 -13.85
C LYS A 53 -0.66 -13.40 -13.06
N ALA A 54 0.24 -12.69 -13.72
CA ALA A 54 1.16 -11.73 -13.14
C ALA A 54 0.70 -10.27 -13.32
N ILE A 55 -0.41 -10.04 -14.04
CA ILE A 55 -0.96 -8.71 -14.30
C ILE A 55 -2.25 -8.57 -13.51
N PHE A 56 -2.30 -7.58 -12.62
CA PHE A 56 -3.50 -7.20 -11.92
C PHE A 56 -4.53 -6.61 -12.88
N ARG A 57 -5.79 -6.98 -12.69
CA ARG A 57 -6.93 -6.42 -13.41
C ARG A 57 -7.99 -6.01 -12.40
N GLY A 58 -8.22 -4.71 -12.29
CA GLY A 58 -9.30 -4.14 -11.49
C GLY A 58 -10.64 -4.12 -12.25
N PRO A 59 -11.70 -3.56 -11.62
CA PRO A 59 -13.02 -3.42 -12.24
C PRO A 59 -12.99 -2.66 -13.57
N ASP A 60 -12.16 -1.62 -13.65
CA ASP A 60 -12.01 -0.76 -14.84
C ASP A 60 -10.99 -1.31 -15.86
N GLY A 61 -10.34 -2.42 -15.53
CA GLY A 61 -9.47 -3.16 -16.43
C GLY A 61 -8.02 -3.24 -15.98
N VAL A 62 -7.10 -3.28 -16.95
CA VAL A 62 -5.67 -3.40 -16.67
C VAL A 62 -5.15 -2.02 -16.25
N GLU A 63 -4.48 -1.96 -15.11
CA GLU A 63 -3.80 -0.74 -14.67
C GLU A 63 -2.53 -0.52 -15.48
N PHE A 64 -2.34 0.69 -16.02
CA PHE A 64 -1.21 1.06 -16.85
C PHE A 64 -0.34 2.13 -16.17
N PRO A 65 0.97 2.19 -16.48
CA PRO A 65 1.70 1.39 -17.47
C PRO A 65 2.03 -0.03 -17.02
N LEU A 66 2.33 -0.92 -17.98
CA LEU A 66 3.05 -2.17 -17.73
C LEU A 66 4.47 -2.03 -18.28
N LEU A 67 5.45 -1.99 -17.40
CA LEU A 67 6.87 -1.91 -17.76
C LEU A 67 7.52 -3.29 -17.60
N THR A 68 8.32 -3.71 -18.56
CA THR A 68 9.08 -4.96 -18.47
C THR A 68 10.42 -4.87 -19.16
N ASP A 69 11.43 -5.55 -18.61
CA ASP A 69 12.73 -5.82 -19.24
C ASP A 69 12.79 -7.24 -19.86
N GLY A 70 11.63 -7.89 -19.99
CA GLY A 70 11.51 -9.29 -20.42
C GLY A 70 11.68 -10.32 -19.30
N ARG A 71 12.03 -9.91 -18.08
CA ARG A 71 12.17 -10.80 -16.91
C ARG A 71 11.14 -10.48 -15.84
N VAL A 72 10.94 -9.21 -15.54
CA VAL A 72 10.02 -8.72 -14.50
C VAL A 72 8.95 -7.84 -15.12
N ILE A 73 7.73 -7.90 -14.58
CA ILE A 73 6.62 -7.02 -14.95
C ILE A 73 6.36 -6.08 -13.78
N ARG A 74 6.38 -4.78 -14.04
CA ARG A 74 6.03 -3.71 -13.11
C ARG A 74 4.78 -3.03 -13.61
N GLN A 75 3.79 -2.90 -12.74
CA GLN A 75 2.47 -2.40 -13.12
C GLN A 75 2.12 -1.15 -12.31
N GLY A 76 1.64 -0.13 -13.00
CA GLY A 76 1.33 1.18 -12.42
C GLY A 76 2.55 2.10 -12.33
N ILE A 77 2.29 3.38 -12.08
CA ILE A 77 3.31 4.43 -12.07
C ILE A 77 4.35 4.21 -10.96
N GLY A 78 3.91 3.95 -9.73
CA GLY A 78 4.80 3.78 -8.57
C GLY A 78 5.82 2.66 -8.78
N ALA A 79 5.34 1.45 -9.07
CA ALA A 79 6.21 0.29 -9.31
C ALA A 79 7.11 0.46 -10.53
N SER A 80 6.65 1.14 -11.59
CA SER A 80 7.46 1.38 -12.80
C SER A 80 8.58 2.38 -12.54
N VAL A 81 8.27 3.53 -11.92
CA VAL A 81 9.29 4.54 -11.56
C VAL A 81 10.30 3.94 -10.59
N ALA A 82 9.84 3.23 -9.55
CA ALA A 82 10.72 2.60 -8.58
C ALA A 82 11.72 1.63 -9.22
N TYR A 83 11.27 0.80 -10.16
CA TYR A 83 12.13 -0.14 -10.87
C TYR A 83 13.16 0.55 -11.76
N LEU A 84 12.80 1.68 -12.38
CA LEU A 84 13.74 2.47 -13.19
C LEU A 84 14.76 3.24 -12.34
N TYR A 85 14.43 3.57 -11.09
CA TYR A 85 15.37 4.18 -10.15
C TYR A 85 16.37 3.16 -9.61
N SER A 86 15.87 2.00 -9.15
CA SER A 86 16.65 1.14 -8.26
C SER A 86 16.43 -0.36 -8.46
N GLY A 87 15.81 -0.77 -9.57
CA GLY A 87 15.50 -2.18 -9.83
C GLY A 87 14.61 -2.79 -8.74
N SER A 88 14.93 -4.01 -8.29
CA SER A 88 14.17 -4.71 -7.25
C SER A 88 14.47 -4.24 -5.82
N LYS A 89 15.39 -3.30 -5.60
CA LYS A 89 15.71 -2.80 -4.25
C LYS A 89 14.50 -2.17 -3.55
N LEU A 90 13.60 -1.59 -4.33
CA LEU A 90 12.39 -0.92 -3.83
C LEU A 90 11.16 -1.83 -3.82
N ASP A 91 11.35 -3.15 -4.00
CA ASP A 91 10.26 -4.11 -3.83
C ASP A 91 9.73 -4.05 -2.39
N GLY A 92 8.41 -4.19 -2.24
CA GLY A 92 7.71 -4.02 -0.98
C GLY A 92 7.22 -2.59 -0.73
N PHE A 93 7.92 -1.55 -1.18
CA PHE A 93 7.43 -0.17 -1.08
C PHE A 93 6.29 0.14 -2.05
N PHE A 94 6.21 -0.56 -3.17
CA PHE A 94 5.21 -0.29 -4.21
C PHE A 94 4.45 -1.56 -4.61
N SER A 95 3.14 -1.44 -4.73
CA SER A 95 2.26 -2.40 -5.38
C SER A 95 1.47 -1.72 -6.50
N VAL A 96 0.61 -2.47 -7.16
CA VAL A 96 -0.38 -1.88 -8.08
C VAL A 96 -1.36 -1.06 -7.24
N GLY A 97 -1.51 0.21 -7.59
CA GLY A 97 -2.52 1.10 -7.04
C GLY A 97 -3.87 0.90 -7.72
N VAL A 98 -4.95 1.25 -7.03
CA VAL A 98 -6.33 1.16 -7.54
C VAL A 98 -7.00 2.54 -7.65
N LEU A 99 -6.36 3.61 -7.18
CA LEU A 99 -6.87 4.96 -7.35
C LEU A 99 -6.56 5.51 -8.75
N HIS A 100 -7.47 6.33 -9.26
CA HIS A 100 -7.42 6.85 -10.62
C HIS A 100 -7.24 8.38 -10.65
N LYS A 101 -7.20 8.95 -11.86
CA LYS A 101 -6.98 10.39 -12.12
C LYS A 101 -5.63 10.87 -11.58
N GLU A 102 -5.59 11.89 -10.72
CA GLU A 102 -4.37 12.45 -10.14
C GLU A 102 -3.80 11.62 -8.98
N TRP A 103 -4.52 10.62 -8.46
CA TRP A 103 -4.10 9.88 -7.29
C TRP A 103 -3.17 8.72 -7.61
N VAL A 104 -2.16 8.54 -6.77
CA VAL A 104 -1.25 7.40 -6.77
C VAL A 104 -1.26 6.78 -5.37
N ASP A 105 -1.73 5.55 -5.31
CA ASP A 105 -1.74 4.68 -4.13
C ASP A 105 -0.87 3.42 -4.37
N GLY A 106 -1.00 2.43 -3.48
CA GLY A 106 -0.13 1.26 -3.50
C GLY A 106 1.29 1.59 -3.04
N ILE A 107 1.45 2.59 -2.18
CA ILE A 107 2.72 3.03 -1.60
C ILE A 107 2.73 2.58 -0.14
N HIS A 108 3.67 1.70 0.24
CA HIS A 108 3.71 1.02 1.54
C HIS A 108 4.98 1.40 2.29
N VAL A 109 4.92 2.38 3.18
CA VAL A 109 6.09 2.90 3.92
C VAL A 109 6.76 1.79 4.76
N SER A 110 5.95 0.91 5.34
CA SER A 110 6.41 -0.19 6.18
C SER A 110 6.72 -1.49 5.40
N GLY A 111 6.37 -1.54 4.10
CA GLY A 111 6.45 -2.77 3.32
C GLY A 111 7.81 -3.03 2.67
N GLY A 112 8.62 -1.98 2.49
CA GLY A 112 9.94 -2.08 1.86
C GLY A 112 11.09 -2.16 2.85
N ASN A 113 12.29 -2.42 2.32
CA ASN A 113 13.51 -2.46 3.12
C ASN A 113 13.99 -1.02 3.44
N PRO A 114 14.07 -0.62 4.73
CA PRO A 114 14.43 0.75 5.13
C PRO A 114 15.84 1.16 4.73
N GLN A 115 16.73 0.22 4.39
CA GLN A 115 18.06 0.55 3.84
C GLN A 115 17.98 1.39 2.56
N TYR A 116 16.88 1.28 1.79
CA TYR A 116 16.68 2.00 0.54
C TYR A 116 15.72 3.19 0.69
N ALA A 117 15.61 3.76 1.91
CA ALA A 117 14.76 4.90 2.20
C ALA A 117 15.06 6.11 1.29
N ASN A 118 16.34 6.38 1.01
CA ASN A 118 16.73 7.50 0.17
C ASN A 118 16.21 7.32 -1.26
N GLU A 119 16.42 6.16 -1.86
CA GLU A 119 15.91 5.84 -3.19
C GLU A 119 14.39 5.82 -3.25
N PHE A 120 13.72 5.36 -2.19
CA PHE A 120 12.27 5.43 -2.06
C PHE A 120 11.78 6.88 -2.10
N LEU A 121 12.39 7.78 -1.33
CA LEU A 121 12.04 9.20 -1.31
C LEU A 121 12.29 9.89 -2.65
N GLU A 122 13.38 9.55 -3.36
CA GLU A 122 13.63 10.05 -4.72
C GLU A 122 12.50 9.68 -5.70
N VAL A 123 11.95 8.48 -5.59
CA VAL A 123 10.79 8.06 -6.39
C VAL A 123 9.56 8.91 -6.06
N LEU A 124 9.27 9.14 -4.78
CA LEU A 124 8.13 9.95 -4.35
C LEU A 124 8.27 11.40 -4.83
N ARG A 125 9.46 11.98 -4.68
CA ARG A 125 9.80 13.31 -5.21
C ARG A 125 9.56 13.38 -6.71
N TYR A 126 10.04 12.38 -7.47
CA TYR A 126 9.86 12.34 -8.92
C TYR A 126 8.38 12.26 -9.32
N ILE A 127 7.60 11.38 -8.69
CA ILE A 127 6.17 11.22 -9.01
C ILE A 127 5.42 12.53 -8.72
N LYS A 128 5.71 13.20 -7.60
CA LYS A 128 5.02 14.43 -7.21
C LYS A 128 5.46 15.66 -8.02
N LYS A 129 6.74 15.74 -8.39
CA LYS A 129 7.34 16.90 -9.08
C LYS A 129 6.74 17.13 -10.47
N GLY A 130 6.06 18.26 -10.65
CA GLY A 130 5.62 18.75 -11.97
C GLY A 130 4.47 17.96 -12.62
N ASN A 131 4.00 16.88 -11.99
CA ASN A 131 3.06 15.93 -12.59
C ASN A 131 1.61 16.10 -12.13
N ASN A 132 1.35 17.04 -11.21
CA ASN A 132 0.05 17.26 -10.57
C ASN A 132 -0.54 15.95 -9.99
N MET A 133 0.32 15.08 -9.45
CA MET A 133 -0.07 13.82 -8.81
C MET A 133 -0.17 14.00 -7.30
N LYS A 134 -1.16 13.34 -6.70
CA LYS A 134 -1.38 13.25 -5.25
C LYS A 134 -1.04 11.86 -4.77
N LEU A 135 -0.35 11.77 -3.63
CA LEU A 135 0.13 10.51 -3.09
C LEU A 135 -0.70 10.10 -1.87
N GLN A 136 -1.27 8.90 -1.93
CA GLN A 136 -1.85 8.21 -0.79
C GLN A 136 -0.88 7.11 -0.36
N MET A 137 -0.53 7.07 0.92
CA MET A 137 0.43 6.10 1.46
C MET A 137 -0.19 5.28 2.59
N ASP A 138 0.17 4.01 2.62
CA ASP A 138 -0.15 3.08 3.68
C ASP A 138 1.09 2.85 4.57
N THR A 139 0.87 2.76 5.87
CA THR A 139 1.89 2.38 6.87
C THR A 139 1.27 1.44 7.91
N ASN A 140 2.06 0.59 8.56
CA ASN A 140 1.65 -0.16 9.75
C ASN A 140 2.24 0.41 11.05
N GLY A 141 3.01 1.50 10.93
CA GLY A 141 3.74 2.15 12.02
C GLY A 141 5.24 1.90 12.03
N GLN A 142 5.74 0.86 11.36
CA GLN A 142 7.17 0.64 11.18
C GLN A 142 7.76 1.63 10.16
N ASN A 143 9.06 1.88 10.25
CA ASN A 143 9.83 2.83 9.46
C ASN A 143 9.47 4.30 9.75
N ALA A 144 9.33 4.67 11.03
CA ALA A 144 8.91 6.01 11.45
C ALA A 144 9.86 7.12 10.98
N ALA A 145 11.15 6.81 10.77
CA ALA A 145 12.13 7.75 10.22
C ALA A 145 11.83 8.12 8.76
N ILE A 146 11.35 7.16 7.95
CA ILE A 146 10.93 7.42 6.56
C ILE A 146 9.68 8.27 6.56
N LEU A 147 8.71 7.94 7.42
CA LEU A 147 7.46 8.69 7.53
C LEU A 147 7.70 10.16 7.94
N GLU A 148 8.64 10.41 8.85
CA GLU A 148 9.05 11.76 9.24
C GLU A 148 9.63 12.56 8.05
N GLN A 149 10.46 11.94 7.21
CA GLN A 149 10.99 12.60 6.01
C GLN A 149 9.90 12.89 4.97
N ILE A 150 8.95 11.96 4.78
CA ILE A 150 7.78 12.16 3.91
C ILE A 150 6.95 13.37 4.39
N GLN A 151 6.76 13.49 5.70
CA GLN A 151 6.03 14.60 6.32
C GLN A 151 6.76 15.93 6.13
N ALA A 152 8.05 15.97 6.46
CA ALA A 152 8.89 17.17 6.35
C ALA A 152 8.94 17.74 4.92
N GLU A 153 8.89 16.86 3.91
CA GLU A 153 8.95 17.25 2.49
C GLU A 153 7.56 17.41 1.84
N GLY A 154 6.47 17.17 2.58
CA GLY A 154 5.12 17.25 2.03
C GLY A 154 4.84 16.22 0.92
N LEU A 155 5.46 15.05 1.00
CA LEU A 155 5.39 14.02 -0.04
C LEU A 155 4.10 13.20 0.01
N ALA A 156 3.32 13.25 1.08
CA ALA A 156 2.02 12.57 1.16
C ALA A 156 0.86 13.57 1.26
N ASP A 157 -0.22 13.29 0.52
CA ASP A 157 -1.46 14.05 0.57
C ASP A 157 -2.48 13.36 1.49
N VAL A 158 -2.46 12.03 1.52
CA VAL A 158 -3.26 11.19 2.43
C VAL A 158 -2.38 10.10 3.04
N VAL A 159 -2.46 9.89 4.36
CA VAL A 159 -1.82 8.73 5.03
C VAL A 159 -2.85 7.84 5.71
N ILE A 160 -2.83 6.55 5.37
CA ILE A 160 -3.63 5.52 6.01
C ILE A 160 -2.72 4.67 6.89
N MET A 161 -2.94 4.70 8.20
CA MET A 161 -2.19 3.87 9.13
C MET A 161 -3.00 2.64 9.55
N ASN A 162 -2.48 1.46 9.20
CA ASN A 162 -2.95 0.17 9.65
C ASN A 162 -2.42 -0.09 11.07
N VAL A 163 -3.25 0.10 12.08
CA VAL A 163 -2.92 -0.25 13.46
C VAL A 163 -3.28 -1.72 13.64
N LEU A 164 -2.26 -2.56 13.81
CA LEU A 164 -2.43 -4.01 13.63
C LEU A 164 -3.23 -4.66 14.75
N GLY A 165 -3.20 -4.08 15.94
CA GLY A 165 -3.91 -4.56 17.12
C GLY A 165 -3.50 -3.76 18.37
N PRO A 166 -3.80 -4.29 19.57
CA PRO A 166 -3.29 -3.75 20.81
C PRO A 166 -1.77 -3.67 20.82
N ARG A 167 -1.23 -2.72 21.60
CA ARG A 167 0.21 -2.49 21.74
C ARG A 167 0.99 -3.78 21.95
N GLU A 168 0.55 -4.61 22.89
CA GLU A 168 1.19 -5.85 23.30
C GLU A 168 1.14 -6.97 22.25
N MET A 169 0.30 -6.83 21.22
CA MET A 169 0.13 -7.84 20.17
C MET A 169 0.93 -7.54 18.90
N TYR A 170 1.57 -6.38 18.78
CA TYR A 170 2.31 -5.99 17.57
C TYR A 170 3.38 -7.01 17.16
N SER A 171 4.24 -7.42 18.10
CA SER A 171 5.28 -8.43 17.83
C SER A 171 4.72 -9.80 17.50
N GLN A 172 3.59 -10.18 18.12
CA GLN A 172 2.90 -11.44 17.82
C GLN A 172 2.31 -11.43 16.41
N ILE A 173 1.69 -10.32 16.00
CA ILE A 173 1.05 -10.19 14.68
C ILE A 173 2.08 -10.12 13.56
N LEU A 174 3.17 -9.40 13.78
CA LEU A 174 4.25 -9.27 12.80
C LEU A 174 5.25 -10.42 12.83
N GLU A 175 5.15 -11.32 13.81
CA GLU A 175 6.06 -12.46 14.02
C GLU A 175 7.54 -12.04 14.10
N GLN A 176 7.79 -10.85 14.67
CA GLN A 176 9.13 -10.29 14.86
C GLN A 176 9.16 -9.35 16.07
N GLU A 177 10.36 -9.05 16.58
CA GLU A 177 10.51 -7.99 17.58
C GLU A 177 10.15 -6.64 16.95
N VAL A 178 9.39 -5.83 17.68
CA VAL A 178 8.89 -4.53 17.22
C VAL A 178 9.22 -3.51 18.30
N ASP A 179 9.85 -2.41 17.91
CA ASP A 179 9.99 -1.26 18.78
C ASP A 179 8.63 -0.55 18.89
N LEU A 180 7.94 -0.74 20.01
CA LEU A 180 6.63 -0.13 20.24
C LEU A 180 6.70 1.40 20.32
N ALA A 181 7.85 1.97 20.73
CA ALA A 181 8.03 3.42 20.72
C ALA A 181 8.06 3.97 19.29
N GLU A 182 8.56 3.19 18.32
CA GLU A 182 8.50 3.54 16.90
C GLU A 182 7.04 3.62 16.42
N ILE A 183 6.22 2.64 16.79
CA ILE A 183 4.80 2.61 16.41
C ILE A 183 4.05 3.82 16.99
N GLU A 184 4.29 4.14 18.26
CA GLU A 184 3.71 5.33 18.90
C GLU A 184 4.12 6.61 18.19
N ARG A 185 5.41 6.75 17.87
CA ARG A 185 5.93 7.90 17.13
C ARG A 185 5.25 8.02 15.77
N SER A 186 5.05 6.91 15.06
CA SER A 186 4.31 6.91 13.79
C SER A 186 2.85 7.33 13.97
N ILE A 187 2.15 6.86 15.01
CA ILE A 187 0.77 7.30 15.30
C ILE A 187 0.73 8.82 15.48
N SER A 188 1.63 9.38 16.28
CA SER A 188 1.69 10.83 16.49
C SER A 188 2.00 11.56 15.17
N LEU A 189 2.97 11.09 14.37
CA LEU A 189 3.36 11.69 13.08
C LEU A 189 2.19 11.71 12.08
N VAL A 190 1.41 10.62 11.99
CA VAL A 190 0.28 10.48 11.07
C VAL A 190 -0.73 11.61 11.25
N THR A 191 -0.94 12.08 12.49
CA THR A 191 -1.90 13.15 12.78
C THR A 191 -1.54 14.53 12.19
N SER A 192 -0.30 14.70 11.72
CA SER A 192 0.21 15.95 11.16
C SER A 192 0.15 16.03 9.63
N PHE A 193 -0.27 14.96 8.96
CA PHE A 193 -0.47 14.97 7.51
C PHE A 193 -1.75 15.71 7.11
N PRO A 194 -1.84 16.24 5.88
CA PRO A 194 -3.00 17.01 5.43
C PRO A 194 -4.32 16.26 5.58
N GLU A 195 -4.33 15.00 5.17
CA GLU A 195 -5.42 14.06 5.41
C GLU A 195 -4.85 12.75 5.97
N TYR A 196 -5.55 12.17 6.94
CA TYR A 196 -5.13 10.90 7.52
C TYR A 196 -6.31 10.08 8.04
N LYS A 197 -6.08 8.77 8.17
CA LYS A 197 -7.02 7.84 8.78
C LYS A 197 -6.28 6.68 9.43
N PHE A 198 -6.73 6.27 10.61
CA PHE A 198 -6.33 5.01 11.20
C PHE A 198 -7.30 3.91 10.79
N GLN A 199 -6.81 2.70 10.61
CA GLN A 199 -7.67 1.55 10.40
C GLN A 199 -7.12 0.28 11.04
N THR A 200 -8.02 -0.62 11.41
CA THR A 200 -7.67 -1.95 11.92
C THR A 200 -8.49 -2.98 11.17
N THR A 201 -7.82 -3.92 10.53
CA THR A 201 -8.46 -5.11 9.98
C THR A 201 -8.58 -6.15 11.09
N ILE A 202 -9.78 -6.72 11.27
CA ILE A 202 -10.01 -7.80 12.24
C ILE A 202 -9.40 -9.07 11.67
N ILE A 203 -8.10 -9.24 11.86
CA ILE A 203 -7.33 -10.37 11.34
C ILE A 203 -7.42 -11.59 12.28
N PRO A 204 -7.28 -12.82 11.74
CA PRO A 204 -6.97 -13.98 12.56
C PRO A 204 -5.55 -13.86 13.13
N VAL A 205 -5.37 -14.28 14.37
CA VAL A 205 -4.07 -14.32 15.05
C VAL A 205 -3.85 -15.68 15.71
N PHE A 206 -2.61 -16.15 15.69
CA PHE A 206 -2.22 -17.34 16.45
C PHE A 206 -2.23 -17.03 17.94
N ARG A 207 -2.99 -17.79 18.72
CA ARG A 207 -3.09 -17.68 20.18
C ARG A 207 -2.06 -18.60 20.84
N ARG A 208 -1.92 -18.44 22.16
CA ARG A 208 -1.23 -19.46 22.98
C ARG A 208 -1.99 -20.78 22.80
N GLU A 209 -1.26 -21.89 22.77
CA GLU A 209 -1.80 -23.25 22.55
C GLU A 209 -2.12 -23.61 21.09
N GLY A 210 -1.77 -22.74 20.12
CA GLY A 210 -1.88 -23.04 18.68
C GLY A 210 -3.27 -22.84 18.08
N GLU A 211 -4.24 -22.38 18.88
CA GLU A 211 -5.54 -21.93 18.38
C GLU A 211 -5.39 -20.70 17.48
N VAL A 212 -6.21 -20.59 16.44
CA VAL A 212 -6.32 -19.38 15.62
C VAL A 212 -7.70 -18.78 15.80
N SER A 213 -7.75 -17.51 16.21
CA SER A 213 -9.01 -16.77 16.31
C SER A 213 -8.83 -15.33 15.86
N TYR A 214 -9.92 -14.73 15.42
CA TYR A 214 -9.96 -13.31 15.07
C TYR A 214 -9.61 -12.44 16.27
N LEU A 215 -9.10 -11.23 16.01
CA LEU A 215 -9.07 -10.18 17.02
C LEU A 215 -10.47 -10.04 17.64
N SER A 216 -10.54 -10.00 18.96
CA SER A 216 -11.77 -9.86 19.73
C SER A 216 -12.24 -8.40 19.80
N THR A 217 -13.50 -8.20 20.19
CA THR A 217 -14.04 -6.83 20.41
C THR A 217 -13.27 -6.07 21.49
N LYS A 218 -12.76 -6.78 22.51
CA LYS A 218 -11.90 -6.21 23.54
C LYS A 218 -10.57 -5.74 22.93
N GLU A 219 -9.91 -6.57 22.13
CA GLU A 219 -8.63 -6.21 21.50
C GLU A 219 -8.78 -5.05 20.51
N VAL A 220 -9.89 -4.97 19.77
CA VAL A 220 -10.16 -3.81 18.92
C VAL A 220 -10.44 -2.54 19.75
N ALA A 221 -11.05 -2.67 20.93
CA ALA A 221 -11.20 -1.55 21.87
C ALA A 221 -9.85 -1.09 22.46
N ASP A 222 -8.99 -2.04 22.85
CA ASP A 222 -7.64 -1.75 23.34
C ASP A 222 -6.75 -1.14 22.24
N THR A 223 -6.95 -1.54 20.97
CA THR A 223 -6.34 -0.90 19.80
C THR A 223 -6.79 0.56 19.67
N ALA A 224 -8.09 0.82 19.80
CA ALA A 224 -8.64 2.19 19.75
C ALA A 224 -8.09 3.06 20.89
N LYS A 225 -7.93 2.47 22.09
CA LYS A 225 -7.29 3.10 23.24
C LYS A 225 -5.83 3.44 22.96
N PHE A 226 -5.07 2.50 22.40
CA PHE A 226 -3.68 2.71 22.03
C PHE A 226 -3.53 3.89 21.05
N ILE A 227 -4.38 3.96 20.02
CA ILE A 227 -4.43 5.11 19.10
C ILE A 227 -4.69 6.41 19.87
N ALA A 228 -5.65 6.41 20.78
CA ALA A 228 -6.01 7.63 21.53
C ALA A 228 -4.87 8.13 22.42
N GLU A 229 -4.17 7.22 23.08
CA GLU A 229 -3.04 7.52 23.96
C GLU A 229 -1.85 8.06 23.17
N ALA A 230 -1.46 7.39 22.08
CA ALA A 230 -0.33 7.80 21.26
C ALA A 230 -0.60 9.07 20.42
N ALA A 231 -1.84 9.27 19.96
CA ALA A 231 -2.23 10.49 19.26
C ALA A 231 -2.56 11.66 20.20
N GLY A 232 -2.70 11.41 21.51
CA GLY A 232 -3.14 12.40 22.49
C GLY A 232 -4.60 12.88 22.30
N SER A 233 -5.42 12.11 21.58
CA SER A 233 -6.79 12.51 21.24
C SER A 233 -7.70 11.31 20.94
N MET A 234 -8.93 11.37 21.46
CA MET A 234 -9.99 10.40 21.17
C MET A 234 -10.79 10.76 19.91
N LYS A 235 -10.38 11.75 19.13
CA LYS A 235 -11.12 12.22 17.94
C LYS A 235 -10.41 11.86 16.65
N MET A 236 -9.75 10.71 16.61
CA MET A 236 -9.06 10.23 15.42
C MET A 236 -10.06 9.58 14.46
N PRO A 237 -9.99 9.87 13.14
CA PRO A 237 -10.75 9.11 12.14
C PRO A 237 -10.28 7.66 12.15
N TYR A 238 -11.14 6.73 12.55
CA TYR A 238 -10.78 5.33 12.75
C TYR A 238 -11.76 4.39 12.03
N LEU A 239 -11.23 3.50 11.20
CA LEU A 239 -12.01 2.54 10.41
C LEU A 239 -11.73 1.10 10.87
N VAL A 240 -12.78 0.35 11.19
CA VAL A 240 -12.67 -1.10 11.42
C VAL A 240 -13.03 -1.85 10.14
N LYS A 241 -12.16 -2.75 9.69
CA LYS A 241 -12.28 -3.47 8.42
C LYS A 241 -12.45 -4.98 8.61
N VAL A 242 -13.08 -5.63 7.65
CA VAL A 242 -13.20 -7.08 7.63
C VAL A 242 -11.95 -7.71 7.00
N PHE A 243 -11.49 -8.82 7.56
CA PHE A 243 -10.48 -9.64 6.92
C PHE A 243 -11.12 -10.51 5.83
N ARG A 244 -10.47 -10.60 4.67
CA ARG A 244 -10.93 -11.41 3.52
C ARG A 244 -9.97 -12.58 3.30
N PRO A 245 -10.25 -13.79 3.84
CA PRO A 245 -9.34 -14.95 3.74
C PRO A 245 -8.88 -15.29 2.33
N LYS A 246 -9.77 -15.15 1.33
CA LYS A 246 -9.48 -15.46 -0.08
C LYS A 246 -8.45 -14.53 -0.73
N GLU A 247 -8.31 -13.31 -0.21
CA GLU A 247 -7.37 -12.30 -0.72
C GLU A 247 -6.04 -12.32 0.05
N CYS A 248 -5.98 -13.06 1.16
CA CYS A 248 -4.78 -13.19 1.96
C CYS A 248 -3.70 -14.00 1.22
N LYS A 249 -2.49 -13.46 1.19
CA LYS A 249 -1.32 -14.14 0.62
C LYS A 249 -0.78 -15.24 1.53
N ASP A 250 -1.03 -15.12 2.84
CA ASP A 250 -0.63 -16.14 3.80
C ASP A 250 -1.57 -17.35 3.70
N GLU A 251 -1.02 -18.48 3.21
CA GLU A 251 -1.74 -19.73 3.04
C GLU A 251 -2.33 -20.26 4.35
N ARG A 252 -1.74 -19.92 5.50
CA ARG A 252 -2.21 -20.36 6.82
C ARG A 252 -3.62 -19.85 7.13
N PHE A 253 -4.01 -18.71 6.55
CA PHE A 253 -5.29 -18.06 6.82
C PHE A 253 -6.36 -18.30 5.74
N LYS A 254 -6.01 -18.93 4.61
CA LYS A 254 -6.99 -19.15 3.53
C LYS A 254 -8.11 -20.14 3.89
N GLY A 255 -7.85 -21.04 4.84
CA GLY A 255 -8.83 -22.02 5.33
C GLY A 255 -9.74 -21.51 6.44
N ILE A 256 -9.55 -20.27 6.90
CA ILE A 256 -10.35 -19.69 7.99
C ILE A 256 -11.71 -19.23 7.46
N GLU A 257 -12.75 -19.48 8.25
CA GLU A 257 -14.10 -19.03 7.94
C GLU A 257 -14.16 -17.49 7.87
N ALA A 258 -14.70 -16.96 6.78
CA ALA A 258 -14.86 -15.53 6.60
C ALA A 258 -15.89 -14.97 7.60
N MET A 259 -15.62 -13.77 8.13
CA MET A 259 -16.57 -13.09 9.01
C MET A 259 -17.85 -12.70 8.24
N ALA A 260 -18.99 -12.72 8.92
CA ALA A 260 -20.25 -12.21 8.38
C ALA A 260 -20.18 -10.70 8.11
N ALA A 261 -20.96 -10.22 7.14
CA ALA A 261 -20.94 -8.83 6.70
C ALA A 261 -21.36 -7.81 7.79
N ASP A 262 -22.22 -8.22 8.73
CA ASP A 262 -22.69 -7.42 9.85
C ASP A 262 -21.86 -7.60 11.14
N ALA A 263 -20.84 -8.47 11.10
CA ALA A 263 -20.03 -8.82 12.26
C ALA A 263 -19.24 -7.64 12.84
N LEU A 264 -19.11 -6.52 12.12
CA LEU A 264 -18.32 -5.35 12.54
C LEU A 264 -19.04 -4.45 13.57
N LEU A 265 -20.37 -4.55 13.73
CA LEU A 265 -21.14 -3.66 14.62
C LEU A 265 -20.71 -3.73 16.10
N PRO A 266 -20.47 -4.93 16.70
CA PRO A 266 -19.94 -5.03 18.05
C PRO A 266 -18.54 -4.43 18.20
N TYR A 267 -17.65 -4.62 17.21
CA TYR A 267 -16.29 -4.07 17.22
C TYR A 267 -16.29 -2.55 17.21
N ARG A 268 -17.12 -1.95 16.34
CA ARG A 268 -17.33 -0.50 16.31
C ARG A 268 -17.80 0.03 17.66
N THR A 269 -18.77 -0.64 18.27
CA THR A 269 -19.32 -0.26 19.58
C THR A 269 -18.25 -0.29 20.67
N ALA A 270 -17.38 -1.31 20.65
CA ALA A 270 -16.29 -1.44 21.61
C ALA A 270 -15.21 -0.36 21.40
N ALA A 271 -14.76 -0.15 20.16
CA ALA A 271 -13.81 0.90 19.81
C ALA A 271 -14.30 2.31 20.14
N ARG A 272 -15.62 2.56 20.04
CA ARG A 272 -16.23 3.87 20.35
C ARG A 272 -16.08 4.33 21.79
N ARG A 273 -15.69 3.44 22.70
CA ARG A 273 -15.36 3.78 24.09
C ARG A 273 -14.07 4.61 24.18
N HIS A 274 -13.20 4.50 23.18
CA HIS A 274 -11.87 5.12 23.17
C HIS A 274 -11.63 6.05 21.97
N GLN A 275 -12.41 5.93 20.90
CA GLN A 275 -12.38 6.83 19.74
C GLN A 275 -13.79 7.29 19.37
N VAL A 276 -14.01 8.59 19.18
CA VAL A 276 -15.33 9.15 18.88
C VAL A 276 -15.74 8.84 17.43
N PHE A 277 -14.80 8.94 16.49
CA PHE A 277 -15.06 8.83 15.05
C PHE A 277 -14.71 7.45 14.50
N VAL A 278 -15.42 6.43 15.00
CA VAL A 278 -15.27 5.05 14.49
C VAL A 278 -16.32 4.73 13.44
N GLU A 279 -15.84 4.38 12.26
CA GLU A 279 -16.59 3.84 11.13
C GLU A 279 -16.28 2.35 10.94
N ILE A 280 -17.12 1.66 10.17
CA ILE A 280 -16.88 0.29 9.73
C ILE A 280 -16.87 0.26 8.21
N GLU A 281 -16.06 -0.63 7.65
CA GLU A 281 -16.06 -0.92 6.22
C GLU A 281 -17.49 -1.28 5.78
N LYS A 282 -17.91 -0.73 4.64
CA LYS A 282 -19.19 -1.08 4.04
C LYS A 282 -19.05 -2.44 3.35
N ALA A 283 -20.08 -3.27 3.49
CA ALA A 283 -20.17 -4.56 2.82
C ALA A 283 -20.13 -4.43 1.29
#